data_AF-A0A1A8S433-F1
#
_entry.id   AF-A0A1A8S433-F1
#
_cell.length_a   1.000
_cell.length_b   1.000
_cell.length_c   1.000
_cell.angle_alpha   90.00
_cell.angle_beta   90.00
_cell.angle_gamma   90.00
#
_symmetry.space_group_name_H-M   'P 1'
#
loop_
_entity.id
_entity.type
_entity.pdbx_description
1 polymer ?
#
loop_
_entity_poly.entity_id
_entity_poly.type
_entity_poly.pdbx_seq_one_letter_code
_entity_poly.pdbx_strand_id
1 'polypeptide(L)' 'INDEWPGYSLDLFSYPAHYSGDLDCVIIPHGVIMDRTERLARNIMDDLGDHDIVVLCVLKGGYQFCADLVDRIK' A
#
# COMPACT_ATOMS: atom_id res chain seq x y z
N ILE A 1 11.94 4.86 4.66
CA ILE A 1 12.59 5.24 3.39
C ILE A 1 13.52 6.39 3.73
N ASN A 2 14.79 6.31 3.33
CA ASN A 2 15.77 7.39 3.56
C ASN A 2 15.57 8.47 2.48
N ASP A 3 15.89 9.73 2.78
CA ASP A 3 15.77 10.86 1.85
C ASP A 3 16.60 10.67 0.57
N GLU A 4 17.71 9.95 0.65
CA GLU A 4 18.60 9.62 -0.47
C GLU A 4 18.18 8.34 -1.22
N TRP A 5 17.02 7.75 -0.91
CA TRP A 5 16.55 6.54 -1.57
C TRP A 5 16.26 6.78 -3.06
N PRO A 6 17.00 6.14 -3.98
CA PRO A 6 16.89 6.42 -5.41
C PRO A 6 15.65 5.80 -6.08
N GLY A 7 14.91 4.93 -5.39
CA GLY A 7 13.87 4.11 -6.01
C GLY A 7 14.44 2.98 -6.87
N TYR A 8 13.55 2.24 -7.52
CA TYR A 8 13.90 1.20 -8.48
C TYR A 8 13.68 1.67 -9.92
N SER A 9 14.50 1.17 -10.84
CA SER A 9 14.30 1.39 -12.29
C SER A 9 12.93 0.87 -12.74
N LEU A 10 12.25 1.63 -13.62
CA LEU A 10 10.97 1.25 -14.21
C LEU A 10 11.07 -0.02 -15.07
N ASP A 11 12.22 -0.29 -15.68
CA ASP A 11 12.43 -1.45 -16.56
C ASP A 11 12.34 -2.80 -15.82
N LEU A 12 12.37 -2.78 -14.49
CA LEU A 12 12.26 -3.96 -13.65
C LEU A 12 10.81 -4.33 -13.31
N PHE A 13 9.83 -3.50 -13.69
CA PHE A 13 8.43 -3.64 -13.30
C PHE A 13 7.47 -3.49 -14.47
N SER A 14 6.28 -4.08 -14.32
CA SER A 14 5.15 -3.77 -15.19
C SER A 14 4.39 -2.55 -14.66
N TYR A 15 4.05 -1.63 -15.56
CA TYR A 15 3.23 -0.46 -15.28
C TYR A 15 2.40 -0.06 -16.52
N PRO A 16 1.35 0.76 -16.38
CA PRO A 16 0.52 1.15 -17.51
C PRO A 16 1.31 1.89 -18.58
N ALA A 17 1.25 1.42 -19.83
CA ALA A 17 2.06 1.95 -20.93
C ALA A 17 1.83 3.43 -21.24
N HIS A 18 0.63 3.96 -20.93
CA HIS A 18 0.32 5.39 -21.12
C HIS A 18 1.01 6.32 -20.14
N TYR A 19 1.71 5.80 -19.13
CA TYR A 19 2.59 6.57 -18.24
C TYR A 19 4.07 6.47 -18.64
N SER A 20 4.39 5.84 -19.77
CA SER A 20 5.76 5.74 -20.25
C SER A 20 6.34 7.13 -20.53
N GLY A 21 7.44 7.48 -19.86
CA GLY A 21 8.07 8.80 -19.92
C GLY A 21 7.53 9.83 -18.92
N ASP A 22 6.46 9.51 -18.19
CA ASP A 22 5.86 10.42 -17.19
C ASP A 22 6.30 10.11 -15.74
N LEU A 23 7.03 9.00 -15.54
CA LEU A 23 7.47 8.52 -14.24
C LEU A 23 9.00 8.47 -14.18
N ASP A 24 9.57 8.81 -13.02
CA ASP A 24 11.02 8.77 -12.81
C ASP A 24 11.51 7.38 -12.33
N CYS A 25 10.81 6.79 -11.36
CA CYS A 25 11.19 5.52 -10.75
C CYS A 25 10.02 4.89 -9.97
N VAL A 26 10.18 3.63 -9.54
CA VAL A 26 9.29 2.99 -8.55
C VAL A 26 9.83 3.22 -7.15
N ILE A 27 9.18 4.05 -6.33
CA ILE A 27 9.61 4.29 -4.93
C ILE A 27 9.29 3.08 -4.04
N ILE A 28 8.07 2.53 -4.15
CA ILE A 28 7.62 1.37 -3.40
C ILE A 28 6.91 0.40 -4.35
N PRO A 29 7.42 -0.82 -4.54
CA PRO A 29 6.73 -1.83 -5.32
C PRO A 29 5.39 -2.23 -4.69
N HIS A 30 4.39 -2.52 -5.52
CA HIS A 30 3.06 -2.93 -5.05
C HIS A 30 3.11 -4.12 -4.07
N GLY A 31 3.94 -5.13 -4.35
CA GLY A 31 4.07 -6.30 -3.46
C GLY A 31 4.53 -5.92 -2.04
N VAL A 32 5.49 -5.00 -1.91
CA VAL A 32 5.98 -4.51 -0.61
C VAL A 32 4.88 -3.77 0.15
N ILE A 33 4.02 -3.02 -0.56
CA ILE A 33 2.85 -2.36 0.03
C ILE A 33 1.90 -3.44 0.57
N MET A 34 1.60 -4.49 -0.21
CA MET A 34 0.70 -5.56 0.21
C MET A 34 1.24 -6.34 1.43
N ASP A 35 2.52 -6.65 1.47
CA ASP A 35 3.16 -7.32 2.61
C ASP A 35 3.07 -6.45 3.87
N ARG A 36 3.30 -5.14 3.71
CA ARG A 36 3.19 -4.20 4.83
C ARG A 36 1.75 -4.04 5.30
N THR A 37 0.79 -3.93 4.39
CA THR A 37 -0.65 -3.86 4.71
C THR A 37 -1.10 -5.11 5.46
N GLU A 38 -0.60 -6.29 5.11
CA GLU A 38 -0.86 -7.52 5.88
C GLU A 38 -0.40 -7.42 7.33
N ARG A 39 0.84 -6.96 7.53
CA ARG A 39 1.38 -6.82 8.88
C ARG A 39 0.63 -5.76 9.68
N LEU A 40 0.21 -4.67 9.03
CA LEU A 40 -0.61 -3.63 9.65
C LEU A 40 -1.98 -4.16 10.08
N ALA A 41 -2.64 -4.97 9.25
CA ALA A 41 -3.90 -5.60 9.61
C ALA A 41 -3.78 -6.46 10.88
N ARG A 42 -2.75 -7.33 10.95
CA ARG A 42 -2.49 -8.14 12.16
C ARG A 42 -2.26 -7.27 13.39
N ASN A 43 -1.42 -6.24 13.27
CA ASN A 43 -1.16 -5.34 14.40
C ASN A 43 -2.44 -4.64 14.88
N ILE A 44 -3.31 -4.18 13.97
CA ILE A 44 -4.59 -3.54 14.32
C ILE A 44 -5.49 -4.52 15.07
N MET A 45 -5.56 -5.78 14.59
CA MET A 45 -6.35 -6.83 15.25
C MET A 45 -5.78 -7.23 16.61
N ASP A 46 -4.45 -7.30 16.74
CA ASP A 46 -3.78 -7.58 18.02
C ASP A 46 -4.06 -6.48 19.04
N ASP A 47 -4.11 -5.20 18.61
CA ASP A 47 -4.34 -4.05 19.47
C ASP A 47 -5.82 -3.84 19.84
N LEU A 48 -6.75 -4.11 18.91
CA LEU A 48 -8.20 -3.93 19.12
C LEU A 48 -8.89 -5.18 19.69
N GLY A 49 -8.30 -6.37 19.54
CA GLY A 49 -8.88 -7.63 19.99
C GLY A 49 -10.25 -7.92 19.35
N ASP A 50 -11.17 -8.43 20.15
CA ASP A 50 -12.52 -8.85 19.70
C ASP A 50 -13.55 -7.71 19.67
N HIS A 51 -13.11 -6.44 19.65
CA HIS A 51 -14.03 -5.30 19.57
C HIS A 51 -14.53 -5.07 18.14
N ASP A 52 -15.79 -4.63 18.00
CA ASP A 52 -16.35 -4.23 16.71
C ASP A 52 -15.54 -3.06 16.13
N ILE A 53 -15.13 -3.18 14.86
CA ILE A 53 -14.33 -2.19 14.16
C ILE A 53 -15.21 -1.45 13.15
N VAL A 54 -15.21 -0.12 13.22
CA VAL A 54 -15.76 0.75 12.17
C VAL A 54 -14.61 1.36 11.39
N VAL A 55 -14.53 1.05 10.09
CA VAL A 55 -13.49 1.60 9.20
C VAL A 55 -14.03 2.84 8.49
N LEU A 56 -13.35 3.98 8.68
CA LEU A 56 -13.66 5.24 8.00
C LEU A 56 -12.60 5.54 6.94
N CYS A 57 -12.95 5.38 5.66
CA CYS A 57 -12.07 5.70 4.55
C CYS A 57 -12.10 7.20 4.21
N VAL A 58 -10.95 7.87 4.30
CA VAL A 58 -10.81 9.27 3.85
C VAL A 58 -10.50 9.28 2.35
N LEU A 59 -11.49 9.68 1.57
CA LEU A 59 -11.42 9.69 0.10
C LEU A 59 -10.71 10.94 -0.46
N LYS A 60 -10.16 10.89 -1.68
CA LYS A 60 -10.21 9.78 -2.66
C LYS A 60 -9.01 8.83 -2.59
N GLY A 61 -7.82 9.36 -2.31
CA GLY A 61 -6.56 8.61 -2.36
C GLY A 61 -6.47 7.45 -1.37
N GLY A 62 -7.26 7.46 -0.30
CA GLY A 62 -7.30 6.38 0.68
C GLY A 62 -8.05 5.12 0.22
N TYR A 63 -8.77 5.16 -0.90
CA TYR A 63 -9.64 4.06 -1.33
C TYR A 63 -8.91 2.72 -1.48
N GLN A 64 -7.81 2.69 -2.23
CA GLN A 64 -7.09 1.44 -2.51
C GLN A 64 -6.51 0.84 -1.23
N PHE A 65 -5.75 1.64 -0.47
CA PHE A 65 -5.19 1.20 0.82
C PHE A 65 -6.28 0.71 1.78
N CYS A 66 -7.40 1.43 1.89
CA CYS A 66 -8.48 1.05 2.79
C CYS A 66 -9.14 -0.26 2.36
N ALA A 67 -9.38 -0.46 1.06
CA ALA A 67 -9.92 -1.71 0.54
C ALA A 67 -8.97 -2.88 0.82
N ASP A 68 -7.69 -2.72 0.49
CA ASP A 68 -6.66 -3.74 0.74
C ASP A 68 -6.53 -4.07 2.23
N LEU A 69 -6.55 -3.06 3.10
CA LEU A 69 -6.46 -3.25 4.54
C LEU A 69 -7.68 -3.99 5.10
N VAL A 70 -8.90 -3.61 4.69
CA VAL A 70 -10.14 -4.28 5.10
C VAL A 70 -10.15 -5.74 4.64
N ASP A 71 -9.64 -6.04 3.45
CA ASP A 71 -9.53 -7.41 2.96
C ASP A 71 -8.54 -8.26 3.76
N ARG A 72 -7.52 -7.64 4.39
CA ARG A 72 -6.53 -8.33 5.24
C ARG A 72 -6.90 -8.42 6.71
N ILE A 73 -7.86 -7.61 7.17
CA ILE A 73 -8.39 -7.66 8.55
C ILE A 73 -9.38 -8.82 8.74
N LYS A 74 -9.92 -9.37 7.64
CA LYS A 74 -10.81 -10.55 7.64
C LYS A 74 -10.16 -11.79 8.24
#